data_AF-A0AAU5PRE0-F1
#
_entry.id   AF-A0AAU5PRE0-F1
#
_cell.length_a   1.000
_cell.length_b   1.000
_cell.length_c   1.000
_cell.angle_alpha   90.00
_cell.angle_beta   90.00
_cell.angle_gamma   90.00
#
_symmetry.space_group_name_H-M   'P 1'
#
loop_
_entity.id
_entity.type
_entity.pdbx_description
1 polymer ?
#
loop_
_entity_poly.entity_id
_entity_poly.type
_entity_poly.pdbx_seq_one_letter_code
_entity_poly.pdbx_strand_id
1 'polypeptide(L)'
;MNRARPSTPATPAASTTTTPAAPATPAARRLRALAAFPFVLALVAHVTLLAVWDDRIPGTLATHFSGVDGSRADGFTGRTAFAVVSVALLVGLGAGWTALVRRTALWGAWATAGFAGTLLVLLVRDNLDAPDPAQVVSPLTNLALGAAVAALAALTGWALTRLVPASEGADASEGEPDAPRLALGASEVAGWTRATTSRPLTVLAVLALVAVPVGLVLAPWPGALFALLGLVIGLPGLALARVRVTVDRRGVTVRPSFVSRPRVRVPLDEVAGASVRRLDTAAVLADYGGWGYRVRAGRTGVVLHAGEALVVRRTGGREFAVTVPDAHTAVALLNTLAERRGKV
;
A
#
# COMPACT_ATOMS: atom_id res chain seq x y z
N MET A 1 -24.22 35.52 61.14
CA MET A 1 -24.04 35.93 59.72
C MET A 1 -22.59 35.65 59.31
N ASN A 2 -22.29 34.48 58.74
CA ASN A 2 -21.06 34.28 57.99
C ASN A 2 -21.25 33.11 57.00
N ARG A 3 -21.08 33.38 55.70
CA ARG A 3 -21.44 32.50 54.58
C ARG A 3 -20.42 31.37 54.41
N ALA A 4 -20.91 30.14 54.29
CA ALA A 4 -20.13 29.00 53.80
C ALA A 4 -19.80 29.18 52.30
N ARG A 5 -18.53 29.00 51.92
CA ARG A 5 -18.09 28.90 50.51
C ARG A 5 -18.34 27.47 50.00
N PRO A 6 -18.85 27.29 48.77
CA PRO A 6 -18.92 25.97 48.15
C PRO A 6 -17.56 25.57 47.54
N SER A 7 -17.13 24.33 47.81
CA SER A 7 -15.95 23.68 47.24
C SER A 7 -16.16 23.31 45.77
N THR A 8 -15.26 23.77 44.90
CA THR A 8 -15.20 23.41 43.48
C THR A 8 -14.60 22.00 43.31
N PRO A 9 -15.16 21.11 42.47
CA PRO A 9 -14.54 19.81 42.20
C PRO A 9 -13.37 19.96 41.22
N ALA A 10 -12.20 19.46 41.61
CA ALA A 10 -11.01 19.42 40.76
C ALA A 10 -11.21 18.41 39.62
N THR A 11 -11.03 18.87 38.38
CA THR A 11 -10.99 18.04 37.17
C THR A 11 -9.70 17.20 37.15
N PRO A 12 -9.75 15.88 36.92
CA PRO A 12 -8.53 15.09 36.78
C PRO A 12 -7.88 15.42 35.43
N ALA A 13 -6.64 15.92 35.48
CA ALA A 13 -5.80 16.13 34.31
C ALA A 13 -5.48 14.76 33.66
N ALA A 14 -5.94 14.56 32.43
CA ALA A 14 -5.60 13.40 31.62
C ALA A 14 -4.12 13.49 31.23
N SER A 15 -3.28 12.70 31.91
CA SER A 15 -1.90 12.45 31.51
C SER A 15 -1.89 11.61 30.22
N THR A 16 -1.68 12.28 29.08
CA THR A 16 -1.40 11.63 27.81
C THR A 16 -0.01 11.01 27.85
N THR A 17 0.08 9.74 28.24
CA THR A 17 1.30 8.94 28.08
C THR A 17 1.52 8.68 26.60
N THR A 18 2.36 9.49 25.95
CA THR A 18 2.84 9.21 24.59
C THR A 18 3.83 8.07 24.66
N THR A 19 3.37 6.84 24.42
CA THR A 19 4.26 5.67 24.27
C THR A 19 5.21 5.89 23.09
N PRO A 20 6.54 5.83 23.28
CA PRO A 20 7.48 5.99 22.19
C PRO A 20 7.38 4.83 21.19
N ALA A 21 7.45 5.13 19.89
CA ALA A 21 7.40 4.13 18.83
C ALA A 21 8.55 3.12 19.00
N ALA A 22 8.21 1.83 19.15
CA ALA A 22 9.20 0.78 19.33
C ALA A 22 10.18 0.72 18.13
N PRO A 23 11.50 0.54 18.38
CA PRO A 23 12.51 0.53 17.33
C PRO A 23 12.31 -0.64 16.35
N ALA A 24 12.48 -0.38 15.06
CA ALA A 24 12.37 -1.40 14.02
C ALA A 24 13.35 -2.56 14.26
N THR A 25 12.86 -3.80 14.11
CA THR A 25 13.65 -5.02 14.30
C THR A 25 14.86 -5.08 13.35
N PRO A 26 15.97 -5.75 13.72
CA PRO A 26 17.17 -5.87 12.88
C PRO A 26 16.89 -6.43 11.47
N ALA A 27 15.97 -7.39 11.36
CA ALA A 27 15.57 -7.98 10.08
C ALA A 27 14.84 -6.97 9.17
N ALA A 28 13.98 -6.11 9.74
CA ALA A 28 13.29 -5.07 8.99
C ALA A 28 14.28 -3.99 8.51
N ARG A 29 15.26 -3.61 9.33
CA ARG A 29 16.33 -2.67 8.93
C ARG A 29 17.17 -3.23 7.79
N ARG A 30 17.58 -4.50 7.87
CA ARG A 30 18.36 -5.17 6.83
C ARG A 30 17.60 -5.26 5.51
N LEU A 31 16.30 -5.60 5.55
CA LEU A 31 15.46 -5.66 4.36
C LEU A 31 15.32 -4.27 3.69
N ARG A 32 15.11 -3.22 4.49
CA ARG A 32 15.04 -1.84 3.98
C ARG A 32 16.36 -1.40 3.36
N ALA A 33 17.49 -1.72 4.00
CA ALA A 33 18.81 -1.44 3.44
C ALA A 33 19.01 -2.14 2.09
N LEU A 34 18.65 -3.43 1.98
CA LEU A 34 18.74 -4.20 0.73
C LEU A 34 17.80 -3.66 -0.37
N ALA A 35 16.68 -3.04 0.00
CA ALA A 35 15.75 -2.43 -0.94
C ALA A 35 16.21 -1.04 -1.42
N ALA A 36 16.83 -0.27 -0.52
CA ALA A 36 17.38 1.06 -0.83
C ALA A 36 18.64 0.96 -1.68
N PHE A 37 19.47 -0.06 -1.42
CA PHE A 37 20.79 -0.24 -2.03
C PHE A 37 20.83 -0.08 -3.56
N PRO A 38 20.00 -0.78 -4.37
CA PRO A 38 20.08 -0.67 -5.82
C PRO A 38 19.69 0.74 -6.33
N PHE A 39 18.83 1.47 -5.61
CA PHE A 39 18.48 2.85 -5.95
C PHE A 39 19.61 3.83 -5.61
N VAL A 40 20.30 3.63 -4.49
CA VAL A 40 21.49 4.42 -4.16
C VAL A 40 22.58 4.18 -5.21
N LEU A 41 22.80 2.93 -5.61
CA LEU A 41 23.77 2.60 -6.65
C LEU A 41 23.40 3.25 -7.99
N ALA A 42 22.14 3.14 -8.42
CA ALA A 42 21.65 3.77 -9.65
C ALA A 42 21.77 5.30 -9.58
N LEU A 43 21.45 5.92 -8.44
CA LEU A 43 21.54 7.36 -8.24
C LEU A 43 22.99 7.85 -8.31
N VAL A 44 23.90 7.19 -7.61
CA VAL A 44 25.33 7.55 -7.63
C VAL A 44 25.90 7.40 -9.03
N ALA A 45 25.60 6.29 -9.72
CA ALA A 45 26.03 6.09 -11.10
C ALA A 45 25.47 7.19 -12.02
N HIS A 46 24.18 7.48 -11.94
CA HIS A 46 23.51 8.50 -12.77
C HIS A 46 24.08 9.90 -12.54
N VAL A 47 24.20 10.33 -11.28
CA VAL A 47 24.77 11.64 -10.94
C VAL A 47 26.24 11.74 -11.37
N THR A 48 27.01 10.66 -11.21
CA THR A 48 28.41 10.63 -11.68
C THR A 48 28.47 10.78 -13.19
N LEU A 49 27.59 10.10 -13.94
CA LEU A 49 27.55 10.22 -15.41
C LEU A 49 27.14 11.63 -15.85
N LEU A 50 26.16 12.24 -15.19
CA LEU A 50 25.80 13.64 -15.47
C LEU A 50 26.98 14.59 -15.22
N ALA A 51 27.76 14.37 -14.15
CA ALA A 51 28.93 15.19 -13.83
C ALA A 51 30.10 14.96 -14.80
N VAL A 52 30.38 13.70 -15.16
CA VAL A 52 31.48 13.32 -16.05
C VAL A 52 31.21 13.75 -17.50
N TRP A 53 29.94 13.80 -17.91
CA TRP A 53 29.53 14.19 -19.26
C TRP A 53 28.92 15.58 -19.34
N ASP A 54 29.05 16.43 -18.32
CA ASP A 54 28.37 17.74 -18.29
C ASP A 54 28.71 18.61 -19.51
N ASP A 55 29.98 18.59 -19.97
CA ASP A 55 30.43 19.33 -21.14
C ASP A 55 29.85 18.80 -22.47
N ARG A 56 29.38 17.55 -22.49
CA ARG A 56 28.89 16.84 -23.69
C ARG A 56 27.38 16.74 -23.77
N ILE A 57 26.67 16.91 -22.65
CA ILE A 57 25.21 16.88 -22.63
C ILE A 57 24.70 18.21 -23.22
N PRO A 58 23.75 18.26 -24.16
CA PRO A 58 23.24 19.53 -24.68
C PRO A 58 22.40 20.29 -23.62
N GLY A 59 22.09 21.57 -23.89
CA GLY A 59 21.24 22.38 -23.01
C GLY A 59 19.77 21.92 -22.96
N THR A 60 19.34 21.19 -23.99
CA THR A 60 18.01 20.58 -24.12
C THR A 60 18.18 19.15 -24.61
N LEU A 61 17.48 18.20 -23.97
CA LEU A 61 17.52 16.79 -24.30
C LEU A 61 16.19 16.34 -24.92
N ALA A 62 16.26 15.42 -25.87
CA ALA A 62 15.12 14.59 -26.24
C ALA A 62 14.83 13.59 -25.12
N THR A 63 13.59 13.61 -24.63
CA THR A 63 13.14 12.79 -23.49
C THR A 63 11.90 11.96 -23.80
N HIS A 64 11.26 12.20 -24.95
CA HIS A 64 10.15 11.39 -25.43
C HIS A 64 10.32 11.12 -26.93
N PHE A 65 9.98 9.89 -27.32
CA PHE A 65 10.15 9.39 -28.66
C PHE A 65 8.85 8.72 -29.12
N SER A 66 8.42 9.02 -30.33
CA SER A 66 7.30 8.38 -31.01
C SER A 66 7.74 7.71 -32.32
N GLY A 67 6.81 6.96 -32.91
CA GLY A 67 7.07 6.09 -34.05
C GLY A 67 7.31 4.63 -33.62
N VAL A 68 7.04 3.70 -34.54
CA VAL A 68 7.05 2.24 -34.27
C VAL A 68 8.41 1.76 -33.78
N ASP A 69 9.49 2.47 -34.10
CA ASP A 69 10.87 2.10 -33.76
C ASP A 69 11.56 3.06 -32.78
N GLY A 70 10.85 4.07 -32.24
CA GLY A 70 11.45 5.14 -31.43
C GLY A 70 12.30 6.14 -32.24
N SER A 71 12.03 6.22 -33.55
CA SER A 71 12.83 6.96 -34.53
C SER A 71 12.61 8.48 -34.54
N ARG A 72 11.62 8.99 -33.80
CA ARG A 72 11.30 10.42 -33.81
C ARG A 72 11.19 10.99 -32.41
N ALA A 73 12.11 11.89 -32.06
CA ALA A 73 11.96 12.71 -30.86
C ALA A 73 10.81 13.70 -31.02
N ASP A 74 9.92 13.76 -30.03
CA ASP A 74 8.75 14.64 -30.03
C ASP A 74 8.44 15.26 -28.65
N GLY A 75 9.27 15.02 -27.65
CA GLY A 75 9.23 15.71 -26.36
C GLY A 75 10.63 16.01 -25.84
N PHE A 76 10.81 17.22 -25.33
CA PHE A 76 12.11 17.79 -24.99
C PHE A 76 12.10 18.37 -23.57
N THR A 77 13.23 18.24 -22.88
CA THR A 77 13.41 18.74 -21.51
C THR A 77 14.74 19.47 -21.40
N GLY A 78 14.76 20.64 -20.77
CA GLY A 78 16.02 21.35 -20.50
C GLY A 78 16.95 20.56 -19.57
N ARG A 79 18.27 20.69 -19.73
CA ARG A 79 19.29 19.92 -18.99
C ARG A 79 19.08 19.93 -17.48
N THR A 80 18.84 21.12 -16.91
CA THR A 80 18.63 21.30 -15.46
C THR A 80 17.33 20.64 -14.99
N ALA A 81 16.24 20.80 -15.73
CA ALA A 81 14.96 20.17 -15.43
C ALA A 81 15.07 18.63 -15.52
N PHE A 82 15.77 18.11 -16.54
CA PHE A 82 16.03 16.69 -16.68
C PHE A 82 16.84 16.13 -15.50
N ALA A 83 17.92 16.82 -15.10
CA ALA A 83 18.73 16.42 -13.94
C ALA A 83 17.90 16.37 -12.65
N VAL A 84 17.09 17.41 -12.38
CA VAL A 84 16.22 17.45 -11.20
C VAL A 84 15.17 16.34 -11.22
N VAL A 85 14.46 16.17 -12.33
CA VAL A 85 13.39 15.16 -12.45
C VAL A 85 13.94 13.74 -12.37
N SER A 86 15.07 13.45 -13.02
CA SER A 86 15.68 12.11 -13.00
C SER A 86 16.21 11.73 -11.61
N VAL A 87 16.84 12.68 -10.90
CA VAL A 87 17.26 12.49 -9.50
C VAL A 87 16.04 12.30 -8.59
N ALA A 88 15.02 13.15 -8.71
CA ALA A 88 13.80 13.05 -7.92
C ALA A 88 13.06 11.72 -8.17
N LEU A 89 13.07 11.22 -9.41
CA LEU A 89 12.50 9.91 -9.77
C LEU A 89 13.22 8.77 -9.04
N LEU A 90 14.55 8.72 -9.09
CA LEU A 90 15.33 7.66 -8.42
C LEU A 90 15.19 7.73 -6.89
N VAL A 91 15.22 8.93 -6.31
CA VAL A 91 15.00 9.14 -4.87
C VAL A 91 13.58 8.75 -4.47
N GLY A 92 12.57 9.17 -5.23
CA GLY A 92 11.16 8.88 -4.96
C GLY A 92 10.85 7.39 -5.07
N LEU A 93 11.33 6.72 -6.13
CA LEU A 93 11.21 5.27 -6.28
C LEU A 93 11.96 4.54 -5.17
N GLY A 94 13.19 4.96 -4.85
CA GLY A 94 14.00 4.36 -3.79
C GLY A 94 13.36 4.50 -2.42
N ALA A 95 12.86 5.68 -2.08
CA ALA A 95 12.13 5.92 -0.83
C ALA A 95 10.83 5.12 -0.78
N GLY A 96 10.05 5.08 -1.87
CA GLY A 96 8.81 4.31 -1.97
C GLY A 96 9.05 2.82 -1.79
N TRP A 97 9.99 2.23 -2.53
CA TRP A 97 10.37 0.83 -2.36
C TRP A 97 10.92 0.56 -0.96
N THR A 98 11.81 1.39 -0.42
CA THR A 98 12.37 1.21 0.92
C THR A 98 11.30 1.26 2.01
N ALA A 99 10.32 2.17 1.90
CA ALA A 99 9.23 2.29 2.86
C ALA A 99 8.26 1.10 2.79
N LEU A 100 8.03 0.57 1.59
CA LEU A 100 7.00 -0.44 1.31
C LEU A 100 7.54 -1.86 1.12
N VAL A 101 8.87 -2.06 1.13
CA VAL A 101 9.51 -3.32 0.76
C VAL A 101 9.07 -4.47 1.66
N ARG A 102 8.86 -5.62 1.04
CA ARG A 102 8.67 -6.91 1.70
C ARG A 102 9.71 -7.88 1.20
N ARG A 103 10.03 -8.87 2.03
CA ARG A 103 10.94 -9.96 1.68
C ARG A 103 10.56 -10.59 0.33
N THR A 104 9.27 -10.86 0.09
CA THR A 104 8.80 -11.46 -1.17
C THR A 104 8.79 -10.51 -2.38
N ALA A 105 9.03 -9.21 -2.17
CA ALA A 105 8.97 -8.17 -3.20
C ALA A 105 10.33 -7.47 -3.41
N LEU A 106 11.39 -7.94 -2.75
CA LEU A 106 12.73 -7.36 -2.90
C LEU A 106 13.22 -7.40 -4.35
N TRP A 107 12.88 -8.46 -5.09
CA TRP A 107 13.14 -8.57 -6.52
C TRP A 107 12.55 -7.39 -7.31
N GLY A 108 11.39 -6.86 -6.91
CA GLY A 108 10.74 -5.74 -7.59
C GLY A 108 11.46 -4.41 -7.37
N ALA A 109 12.02 -4.19 -6.17
CA ALA A 109 12.86 -3.02 -5.89
C ALA A 109 14.11 -3.03 -6.77
N TRP A 110 14.78 -4.18 -6.88
CA TRP A 110 15.96 -4.34 -7.73
C TRP A 110 15.63 -4.24 -9.23
N ALA A 111 14.53 -4.85 -9.68
CA ALA A 111 14.08 -4.75 -11.07
C ALA A 111 13.78 -3.30 -11.45
N THR A 112 13.05 -2.57 -10.58
CA THR A 112 12.67 -1.18 -10.84
C THR A 112 13.90 -0.26 -10.88
N ALA A 113 14.83 -0.42 -9.94
CA ALA A 113 16.07 0.35 -9.93
C ALA A 113 16.94 0.06 -11.17
N GLY A 114 17.07 -1.22 -11.55
CA GLY A 114 17.81 -1.64 -12.73
C GLY A 114 17.20 -1.09 -14.02
N PHE A 115 15.88 -1.18 -14.16
CA PHE A 115 15.15 -0.65 -15.32
C PHE A 115 15.29 0.88 -15.43
N ALA A 116 14.90 1.60 -14.36
CA ALA A 116 14.89 3.06 -14.36
C ALA A 116 16.31 3.63 -14.52
N GLY A 117 17.29 3.08 -13.79
CA GLY A 117 18.69 3.48 -13.91
C GLY A 117 19.23 3.26 -15.31
N THR A 118 18.99 2.08 -15.90
CA THR A 118 19.47 1.77 -17.27
C THR A 118 18.86 2.71 -18.30
N LEU A 119 17.54 2.96 -18.25
CA LEU A 119 16.91 3.88 -19.19
C LEU A 119 17.42 5.31 -19.04
N LEU A 120 17.67 5.79 -17.82
CA LEU A 120 18.24 7.11 -17.61
C LEU A 120 19.66 7.23 -18.20
N VAL A 121 20.49 6.20 -18.03
CA VAL A 121 21.84 6.15 -18.62
C VAL A 121 21.80 6.14 -20.14
N LEU A 122 20.96 5.28 -20.73
CA LEU A 122 20.80 5.18 -22.18
C LEU A 122 20.24 6.48 -22.77
N LEU A 123 19.29 7.12 -22.10
CA LEU A 123 18.73 8.39 -22.54
C LEU A 123 19.78 9.51 -22.55
N VAL A 124 20.63 9.59 -21.52
CA VAL A 124 21.76 10.53 -21.50
C VAL A 124 22.73 10.21 -22.62
N ARG A 125 23.10 8.93 -22.79
CA ARG A 125 23.99 8.46 -23.86
C ARG A 125 23.49 8.86 -25.26
N ASP A 126 22.20 8.66 -25.53
CA ASP A 126 21.60 8.96 -26.85
C ASP A 126 21.64 10.46 -27.16
N ASN A 127 21.64 11.31 -26.13
CA ASN A 127 21.69 12.76 -26.28
C ASN A 127 23.12 13.33 -26.29
N LEU A 128 24.17 12.54 -26.05
CA LEU A 128 25.55 13.05 -25.96
C LEU A 128 25.98 13.68 -27.29
N ASP A 129 26.55 14.88 -27.20
CA ASP A 129 27.05 15.67 -28.32
C ASP A 129 26.02 15.95 -29.43
N ALA A 130 24.71 15.75 -29.16
CA ALA A 130 23.65 15.99 -30.13
C ALA A 130 23.43 17.51 -30.30
N PRO A 131 23.71 18.09 -31.48
CA PRO A 131 23.54 19.52 -31.70
C PRO A 131 22.06 19.92 -31.85
N ASP A 132 21.23 19.00 -32.34
CA ASP A 132 19.78 19.16 -32.45
C ASP A 132 19.08 17.99 -31.74
N PRO A 133 18.33 18.23 -30.64
CA PRO A 133 17.63 17.16 -29.94
C PRO A 133 16.53 16.52 -30.81
N ALA A 134 16.01 17.18 -31.84
CA ALA A 134 15.01 16.59 -32.73
C ALA A 134 15.56 15.45 -33.60
N GLN A 135 16.88 15.36 -33.76
CA GLN A 135 17.56 14.29 -34.51
C GLN A 135 18.00 13.12 -33.63
N VAL A 136 17.79 13.21 -32.31
CA VAL A 136 18.12 12.11 -31.39
C VAL A 136 17.16 10.96 -31.62
N VAL A 137 17.72 9.75 -31.68
CA VAL A 137 16.97 8.49 -31.83
C VAL A 137 17.26 7.63 -30.61
N SER A 138 16.20 7.09 -30.00
CA SER A 138 16.33 6.08 -28.94
C SER A 138 15.72 4.77 -29.42
N PRO A 139 16.54 3.82 -29.92
CA PRO A 139 16.03 2.59 -30.50
C PRO A 139 15.33 1.73 -29.45
N LEU A 140 14.30 0.97 -29.84
CA LEU A 140 13.59 0.05 -28.94
C LEU A 140 14.49 -1.01 -28.29
N THR A 141 15.68 -1.27 -28.86
CA THR A 141 16.71 -2.11 -28.23
C THR A 141 17.15 -1.58 -26.86
N ASN A 142 17.04 -0.27 -26.61
CA ASN A 142 17.27 0.32 -25.29
C ASN A 142 16.24 -0.14 -24.25
N LEU A 143 14.97 -0.30 -24.65
CA LEU A 143 13.94 -0.88 -23.78
C LEU A 143 14.20 -2.37 -23.52
N ALA A 144 14.62 -3.12 -24.54
CA ALA A 144 15.00 -4.52 -24.40
C ALA A 144 16.21 -4.68 -23.45
N LEU A 145 17.21 -3.83 -23.58
CA LEU A 145 18.37 -3.79 -22.68
C LEU A 145 17.96 -3.42 -21.26
N GLY A 146 17.12 -2.40 -21.09
CA GLY A 146 16.54 -2.04 -19.79
C GLY A 146 15.80 -3.20 -19.15
N ALA A 147 14.98 -3.93 -19.92
CA ALA A 147 14.25 -5.11 -19.45
C ALA A 147 15.19 -6.27 -19.08
N ALA A 148 16.26 -6.49 -19.85
CA ALA A 148 17.27 -7.51 -19.56
C ALA A 148 18.01 -7.20 -18.25
N VAL A 149 18.45 -5.95 -18.06
CA VAL A 149 19.08 -5.52 -16.80
C VAL A 149 18.10 -5.61 -15.63
N ALA A 150 16.84 -5.23 -15.83
CA ALA A 150 15.79 -5.36 -14.83
C ALA A 150 15.58 -6.82 -14.40
N ALA A 151 15.58 -7.76 -15.36
CA ALA A 151 15.46 -9.19 -15.08
C ALA A 151 16.65 -9.71 -14.27
N LEU A 152 17.89 -9.35 -14.65
CA LEU A 152 19.09 -9.72 -13.92
C LEU A 152 19.07 -9.15 -12.48
N ALA A 153 18.71 -7.87 -12.34
CA ALA A 153 18.57 -7.24 -11.03
C ALA A 153 17.46 -7.91 -10.20
N ALA A 154 16.33 -8.27 -10.81
CA ALA A 154 15.26 -9.01 -10.15
C ALA A 154 15.76 -10.35 -9.59
N LEU A 155 16.55 -11.10 -10.36
CA LEU A 155 17.16 -12.36 -9.92
C LEU A 155 18.12 -12.13 -8.75
N THR A 156 18.93 -11.07 -8.79
CA THR A 156 19.78 -10.69 -7.66
C THR A 156 18.95 -10.36 -6.41
N GLY A 157 17.93 -9.51 -6.55
CA GLY A 157 17.03 -9.15 -5.46
C GLY A 157 16.29 -10.37 -4.89
N TRP A 158 15.89 -11.32 -5.75
CA TRP A 158 15.31 -12.59 -5.34
C TRP A 158 16.30 -13.45 -4.55
N ALA A 159 17.54 -13.61 -5.03
CA ALA A 159 18.58 -14.36 -4.33
C ALA A 159 18.88 -13.76 -2.95
N LEU A 160 18.96 -12.42 -2.85
CA LEU A 160 19.21 -11.71 -1.60
C LEU A 160 18.09 -11.87 -0.56
N THR A 161 16.87 -12.26 -0.96
CA THR A 161 15.79 -12.58 0.00
C THR A 161 16.15 -13.74 0.93
N ARG A 162 17.05 -14.62 0.50
CA ARG A 162 17.56 -15.75 1.29
C ARG A 162 18.37 -15.29 2.51
N LEU A 163 18.93 -14.07 2.46
CA LEU A 163 19.71 -13.48 3.56
C LEU A 163 18.86 -12.82 4.65
N VAL A 164 17.54 -12.73 4.45
CA VAL A 164 16.60 -12.15 5.42
C VAL A 164 15.80 -13.29 6.06
N PRO A 165 15.91 -13.51 7.39
CA PRO A 165 15.09 -14.50 8.09
C PRO A 165 13.60 -14.30 7.81
N ALA A 166 12.86 -15.38 7.65
CA ALA A 166 11.40 -15.29 7.65
C ALA A 166 10.98 -14.88 9.06
N SER A 167 10.18 -13.82 9.18
CA SER A 167 9.51 -13.52 10.44
C SER A 167 8.58 -14.71 10.72
N GLU A 168 8.92 -15.53 11.71
CA GLU A 168 7.98 -16.44 12.35
C GLU A 168 6.85 -15.56 12.88
N GLY A 169 5.72 -15.58 12.18
CA GLY A 169 4.51 -14.91 12.65
C GLY A 169 4.12 -15.58 13.95
N ALA A 170 3.97 -14.76 15.00
CA ALA A 170 3.50 -15.15 16.31
C ALA A 170 2.49 -16.31 16.21
N ASP A 171 2.78 -17.36 16.95
CA ASP A 171 2.10 -18.63 16.94
C ASP A 171 0.58 -18.50 16.88
N ALA A 172 -0.01 -19.50 16.25
CA ALA A 172 -1.40 -19.85 16.41
C ALA A 172 -1.76 -19.75 17.90
N SER A 173 -2.45 -18.67 18.30
CA SER A 173 -3.15 -18.65 19.57
C SER A 173 -4.23 -19.71 19.45
N GLU A 174 -3.94 -20.89 19.99
CA GLU A 174 -4.94 -21.89 20.33
C GLU A 174 -6.08 -21.16 21.06
N GLY A 175 -7.30 -21.44 20.62
CA GLY A 175 -8.46 -20.61 20.90
C GLY A 175 -8.61 -20.33 22.39
N GLU A 176 -8.82 -19.06 22.74
CA GLU A 176 -9.40 -18.73 24.04
C GLU A 176 -10.78 -19.41 24.13
N PRO A 177 -10.98 -20.39 25.04
CA PRO A 177 -12.27 -21.03 25.22
C PRO A 177 -13.36 -20.07 25.74
N ASP A 178 -12.97 -18.85 26.15
CA ASP A 178 -13.84 -17.83 26.73
C ASP A 178 -14.06 -16.61 25.82
N ALA A 179 -14.10 -16.83 24.50
CA ALA A 179 -14.47 -15.77 23.57
C ALA A 179 -15.90 -15.27 23.90
N PRO A 180 -16.12 -13.94 24.01
CA PRO A 180 -17.37 -13.37 24.50
C PRO A 180 -18.55 -13.81 23.62
N ARG A 181 -19.73 -13.96 24.25
CA ARG A 181 -21.00 -14.33 23.61
C ARG A 181 -22.06 -13.32 24.00
N LEU A 182 -22.94 -13.00 23.06
CA LEU A 182 -24.10 -12.16 23.33
C LEU A 182 -25.25 -13.05 23.84
N ALA A 183 -25.84 -12.71 24.99
CA ALA A 183 -27.04 -13.38 25.47
C ALA A 183 -28.22 -13.04 24.55
N LEU A 184 -28.75 -14.04 23.86
CA LEU A 184 -29.91 -13.90 22.97
C LEU A 184 -30.97 -14.94 23.39
N GLY A 185 -32.25 -14.55 23.44
CA GLY A 185 -33.36 -15.47 23.72
C GLY A 185 -33.61 -16.47 22.58
N ALA A 186 -34.17 -17.65 22.84
CA ALA A 186 -34.24 -18.77 21.87
C ALA A 186 -34.81 -18.41 20.48
N SER A 187 -35.76 -17.47 20.42
CA SER A 187 -36.40 -16.98 19.19
C SER A 187 -35.88 -15.62 18.70
N GLU A 188 -34.92 -15.03 19.40
CA GLU A 188 -34.42 -13.68 19.11
C GLU A 188 -33.55 -13.67 17.84
N VAL A 189 -33.83 -12.72 16.95
CA VAL A 189 -33.06 -12.47 15.73
C VAL A 189 -32.26 -11.18 15.91
N ALA A 190 -30.94 -11.29 15.92
CA ALA A 190 -30.04 -10.16 16.06
C ALA A 190 -29.19 -9.94 14.79
N GLY A 191 -28.85 -8.68 14.55
CA GLY A 191 -27.96 -8.26 13.49
C GLY A 191 -27.14 -7.06 13.95
N TRP A 192 -25.85 -7.08 13.64
CA TRP A 192 -24.92 -6.01 13.95
C TRP A 192 -24.39 -5.40 12.65
N THR A 193 -24.24 -4.08 12.60
CA THR A 193 -23.61 -3.43 11.46
C THR A 193 -22.87 -2.17 11.86
N ARG A 194 -21.68 -1.98 11.27
CA ARG A 194 -20.90 -0.76 11.44
C ARG A 194 -20.12 -0.41 10.18
N ALA A 195 -19.91 0.88 9.96
CA ALA A 195 -19.03 1.36 8.89
C ALA A 195 -17.62 1.59 9.43
N THR A 196 -16.63 1.27 8.60
CA THR A 196 -15.21 1.57 8.82
C THR A 196 -14.67 2.35 7.62
N THR A 197 -13.76 3.27 7.88
CA THR A 197 -13.17 4.18 6.89
C THR A 197 -11.65 4.10 6.91
N SER A 198 -11.03 4.29 5.75
CA SER A 198 -9.60 4.46 5.62
C SER A 198 -9.28 5.91 5.24
N ARG A 199 -8.89 6.72 6.23
CA ARG A 199 -8.45 8.11 6.00
C ARG A 199 -7.40 8.25 4.89
N PRO A 200 -6.29 7.47 4.88
CA PRO A 200 -5.28 7.62 3.83
C PRO A 200 -5.82 7.28 2.44
N LEU A 201 -6.65 6.23 2.32
CA LEU A 201 -7.26 5.88 1.04
C LEU A 201 -8.27 6.95 0.59
N THR A 202 -9.04 7.54 1.51
CA THR A 202 -9.91 8.67 1.21
C THR A 202 -9.12 9.87 0.68
N VAL A 203 -8.03 10.25 1.35
CA VAL A 203 -7.18 11.37 0.92
C VAL A 203 -6.57 11.10 -0.46
N LEU A 204 -5.99 9.92 -0.67
CA LEU A 204 -5.42 9.55 -1.97
C LEU A 204 -6.47 9.53 -3.09
N ALA A 205 -7.67 9.02 -2.82
CA ALA A 205 -8.75 9.01 -3.78
C ALA A 205 -9.22 10.44 -4.13
N VAL A 206 -9.35 11.32 -3.14
CA VAL A 206 -9.71 12.73 -3.36
C VAL A 206 -8.61 13.46 -4.14
N LEU A 207 -7.34 13.26 -3.80
CA LEU A 207 -6.22 13.86 -4.54
C LEU A 207 -6.21 13.39 -6.00
N ALA A 208 -6.44 12.10 -6.25
CA ALA A 208 -6.55 11.57 -7.61
C ALA A 208 -7.71 12.20 -8.40
N LEU A 209 -8.86 12.45 -7.75
CA LEU A 209 -10.01 13.12 -8.37
C LEU A 209 -9.75 14.61 -8.65
N VAL A 210 -9.12 15.32 -7.71
CA VAL A 210 -8.76 16.75 -7.86
C VAL A 210 -7.69 16.94 -8.94
N ALA A 211 -6.79 15.98 -9.12
CA ALA A 211 -5.79 16.02 -10.18
C ALA A 211 -6.39 15.96 -11.59
N VAL A 212 -7.63 15.47 -11.76
CA VAL A 212 -8.30 15.37 -13.07
C VAL A 212 -8.49 16.75 -13.73
N PRO A 213 -9.23 17.72 -13.16
CA PRO A 213 -9.41 19.03 -13.78
C PRO A 213 -8.08 19.79 -13.93
N VAL A 214 -7.16 19.63 -12.97
CA VAL A 214 -5.82 20.26 -13.03
C VAL A 214 -5.04 19.73 -14.23
N GLY A 215 -5.00 18.41 -14.41
CA GLY A 215 -4.32 17.79 -15.55
C GLY A 215 -4.98 18.12 -16.88
N LEU A 216 -6.31 18.19 -16.94
CA LEU A 216 -7.05 18.56 -18.15
C LEU A 216 -6.79 20.01 -18.59
N VAL A 217 -6.57 20.93 -17.65
CA VAL A 217 -6.31 22.36 -17.94
C VAL A 217 -4.84 22.64 -18.23
N LEU A 218 -3.92 21.99 -17.51
CA LEU A 218 -2.50 22.35 -17.52
C LEU A 218 -1.62 21.48 -18.42
N ALA A 219 -2.05 20.28 -18.81
CA ALA A 219 -1.23 19.38 -19.60
C ALA A 219 -1.39 19.61 -21.12
N PRO A 220 -0.33 19.46 -21.92
CA PRO A 220 -0.41 19.56 -23.38
C PRO A 220 -1.21 18.39 -23.96
N TRP A 221 -1.89 18.64 -25.07
CA TRP A 221 -2.59 17.59 -25.81
C TRP A 221 -1.58 16.71 -26.59
N PRO A 222 -1.72 15.36 -26.60
CA PRO A 222 -2.79 14.54 -26.01
C PRO A 222 -2.54 14.08 -24.56
N GLY A 223 -1.42 14.47 -23.94
CA GLY A 223 -1.04 14.07 -22.58
C GLY A 223 -2.09 14.41 -21.49
N ALA A 224 -2.91 15.44 -21.71
CA ALA A 224 -4.07 15.76 -20.87
C ALA A 224 -5.03 14.57 -20.66
N LEU A 225 -5.12 13.63 -21.61
CA LEU A 225 -5.95 12.44 -21.46
C LEU A 225 -5.52 11.53 -20.31
N PHE A 226 -4.23 11.53 -19.93
CA PHE A 226 -3.77 10.75 -18.78
C PHE A 226 -4.36 11.25 -17.46
N ALA A 227 -4.83 12.49 -17.39
CA ALA A 227 -5.53 13.01 -16.20
C ALA A 227 -6.83 12.22 -15.92
N LEU A 228 -7.47 11.64 -16.93
CA LEU A 228 -8.68 10.81 -16.77
C LEU A 228 -8.40 9.53 -15.96
N LEU A 229 -7.14 9.09 -15.85
CA LEU A 229 -6.76 7.98 -14.98
C LEU A 229 -7.08 8.27 -13.51
N GLY A 230 -7.06 9.55 -13.11
CA GLY A 230 -7.50 10.00 -11.79
C GLY A 230 -8.96 9.65 -11.50
N LEU A 231 -9.84 9.64 -12.51
CA LEU A 231 -11.23 9.20 -12.36
C LEU A 231 -11.32 7.68 -12.15
N VAL A 232 -10.56 6.93 -12.95
CA VAL A 232 -10.49 5.46 -12.90
C VAL A 232 -9.92 4.96 -11.57
N ILE A 233 -8.99 5.70 -10.95
CA ILE A 233 -8.39 5.35 -9.66
C ILE A 233 -9.21 5.93 -8.50
N GLY A 234 -9.60 7.19 -8.61
CA GLY A 234 -10.23 7.97 -7.54
C GLY A 234 -11.63 7.51 -7.18
N LEU A 235 -12.50 7.24 -8.17
CA LEU A 235 -13.88 6.79 -7.88
C LEU A 235 -13.92 5.42 -7.18
N PRO A 236 -13.24 4.36 -7.68
CA PRO A 236 -13.18 3.09 -6.98
C PRO A 236 -12.45 3.20 -5.63
N GLY A 237 -11.38 3.99 -5.56
CA GLY A 237 -10.65 4.25 -4.32
C GLY A 237 -11.56 4.84 -3.24
N LEU A 238 -12.39 5.82 -3.59
CA LEU A 238 -13.34 6.44 -2.66
C LEU A 238 -14.45 5.48 -2.24
N ALA A 239 -14.98 4.68 -3.18
CA ALA A 239 -15.98 3.66 -2.88
C ALA A 239 -15.44 2.59 -1.91
N LEU A 240 -14.18 2.18 -2.08
CA LEU A 240 -13.50 1.20 -1.23
C LEU A 240 -12.95 1.78 0.07
N ALA A 241 -12.79 3.10 0.16
CA ALA A 241 -12.32 3.78 1.37
C ALA A 241 -13.31 3.72 2.53
N ARG A 242 -14.59 3.41 2.27
CA ARG A 242 -15.62 3.24 3.30
C ARG A 242 -16.41 1.96 3.11
N VAL A 243 -16.13 0.96 3.93
CA VAL A 243 -16.86 -0.32 3.91
C VAL A 243 -17.80 -0.43 5.10
N ARG A 244 -18.92 -1.12 4.88
CA ARG A 244 -19.88 -1.52 5.90
C ARG A 244 -19.69 -3.00 6.17
N VAL A 245 -19.52 -3.32 7.45
CA VAL A 245 -19.50 -4.68 7.97
C VAL A 245 -20.87 -4.98 8.55
N THR A 246 -21.39 -6.17 8.27
CA THR A 246 -22.65 -6.67 8.82
C THR A 246 -22.42 -8.10 9.30
N VAL A 247 -22.85 -8.38 10.53
CA VAL A 247 -22.89 -9.71 11.14
C VAL A 247 -24.34 -10.04 11.41
N ASP A 248 -24.84 -11.12 10.81
CA ASP A 248 -26.22 -11.59 11.00
C ASP A 248 -26.29 -13.12 10.89
N ARG A 249 -27.49 -13.70 10.92
CA ARG A 249 -27.74 -15.14 10.73
C ARG A 249 -27.14 -15.75 9.45
N ARG A 250 -26.74 -14.92 8.48
CA ARG A 250 -26.13 -15.33 7.22
C ARG A 250 -24.60 -15.38 7.29
N GLY A 251 -23.99 -14.88 8.36
CA GLY A 251 -22.55 -14.81 8.60
C GLY A 251 -22.03 -13.36 8.57
N VAL A 252 -20.79 -13.18 8.10
CA VAL A 252 -20.14 -11.86 8.00
C VAL A 252 -20.20 -11.38 6.56
N THR A 253 -20.67 -10.14 6.34
CA THR A 253 -20.66 -9.48 5.04
C THR A 253 -19.92 -8.17 5.12
N VAL A 254 -18.97 -7.95 4.21
CA VAL A 254 -18.23 -6.70 4.04
C VAL A 254 -18.46 -6.16 2.64
N ARG A 255 -18.92 -4.90 2.53
CA ARG A 255 -19.19 -4.25 1.23
C ARG A 255 -18.92 -2.75 1.29
N PRO A 256 -18.68 -2.06 0.17
CA PRO A 256 -18.74 -0.61 0.09
C PRO A 256 -20.05 -0.08 0.68
N SER A 257 -19.99 1.06 1.38
CA SER A 257 -21.20 1.62 2.01
C SER A 257 -22.23 2.10 1.00
N PHE A 258 -21.78 2.57 -0.16
CA PHE A 258 -22.61 3.23 -1.18
C PHE A 258 -22.95 2.33 -2.37
N VAL A 259 -22.32 1.16 -2.48
CA VAL A 259 -22.49 0.24 -3.61
C VAL A 259 -22.75 -1.18 -3.11
N SER A 260 -23.59 -1.94 -3.82
CA SER A 260 -23.94 -3.32 -3.46
C SER A 260 -22.84 -4.34 -3.78
N ARG A 261 -21.89 -3.97 -4.65
CA ARG A 261 -20.72 -4.75 -5.07
C ARG A 261 -19.49 -3.86 -5.22
N PRO A 262 -18.26 -4.41 -5.11
CA PRO A 262 -17.92 -5.78 -4.74
C PRO A 262 -18.30 -6.10 -3.28
N ARG A 263 -18.54 -7.37 -2.94
CA ARG A 263 -18.84 -7.80 -1.56
C ARG A 263 -18.06 -9.05 -1.20
N VAL A 264 -17.58 -9.10 0.03
CA VAL A 264 -16.95 -10.28 0.63
C VAL A 264 -17.93 -10.85 1.65
N ARG A 265 -18.17 -12.17 1.59
CA ARG A 265 -19.03 -12.85 2.55
C ARG A 265 -18.34 -14.09 3.11
N VAL A 266 -18.40 -14.23 4.42
CA VAL A 266 -18.07 -15.46 5.15
C VAL A 266 -19.38 -16.02 5.64
N PRO A 267 -19.93 -17.06 5.00
CA PRO A 267 -21.22 -17.59 5.41
C PRO A 267 -21.08 -18.32 6.76
N LEU A 268 -22.14 -18.30 7.56
CA LEU A 268 -22.09 -18.74 8.97
C LEU A 268 -21.71 -20.23 9.11
N ASP A 269 -22.03 -21.04 8.11
CA ASP A 269 -21.62 -22.45 8.02
C ASP A 269 -20.11 -22.65 7.85
N GLU A 270 -19.37 -21.65 7.37
CA GLU A 270 -17.91 -21.70 7.35
C GLU A 270 -17.31 -21.28 8.69
N VAL A 271 -18.06 -20.69 9.61
CA VAL A 271 -17.51 -20.11 10.85
C VAL A 271 -17.27 -21.21 11.88
N ALA A 272 -16.01 -21.36 12.30
CA ALA A 272 -15.56 -22.27 13.36
C ALA A 272 -15.25 -21.54 14.68
N GLY A 273 -15.31 -20.21 14.67
CA GLY A 273 -15.10 -19.34 15.83
C GLY A 273 -14.68 -17.94 15.41
N ALA A 274 -14.86 -16.96 16.29
CA ALA A 274 -14.44 -15.59 16.07
C ALA A 274 -13.75 -15.03 17.33
N SER A 275 -12.76 -14.16 17.10
CA SER A 275 -12.02 -13.47 18.15
C SER A 275 -11.74 -12.03 17.77
N VAL A 276 -11.46 -11.20 18.78
CA VAL A 276 -11.00 -9.82 18.58
C VAL A 276 -9.48 -9.84 18.55
N ARG A 277 -8.89 -9.27 17.50
CA ARG A 277 -7.45 -9.03 17.43
C ARG A 277 -7.18 -7.55 17.25
N ARG A 278 -6.31 -6.98 18.09
CA ARG A 278 -5.82 -5.61 17.90
C ARG A 278 -4.67 -5.64 16.91
N LEU A 279 -4.89 -5.10 15.71
CA LEU A 279 -3.90 -5.02 14.65
C LEU A 279 -3.23 -3.65 14.70
N ASP A 280 -2.00 -3.58 15.18
CA ASP A 280 -1.19 -2.38 15.00
C ASP A 280 -0.69 -2.25 13.54
N THR A 281 -0.04 -1.13 13.20
CA THR A 281 0.46 -0.91 11.85
C THR A 281 1.47 -1.97 11.41
N ALA A 282 2.29 -2.49 12.33
CA ALA A 282 3.28 -3.50 12.02
C ALA A 282 2.60 -4.85 11.70
N ALA A 283 1.63 -5.28 12.51
CA ALA A 283 0.81 -6.47 12.30
C ALA A 283 0.00 -6.39 11.01
N VAL A 284 -0.62 -5.23 10.71
CA VAL A 284 -1.30 -5.01 9.42
C VAL A 284 -0.34 -5.22 8.24
N LEU A 285 0.88 -4.70 8.33
CA LEU A 285 1.88 -4.83 7.27
C LEU A 285 2.45 -6.25 7.19
N ALA A 286 2.67 -6.91 8.32
CA ALA A 286 3.25 -8.25 8.42
C ALA A 286 2.25 -9.34 8.01
N ASP A 287 1.05 -9.34 8.58
CA ASP A 287 0.07 -10.43 8.45
C ASP A 287 -0.83 -10.30 7.24
N TYR A 288 -1.20 -9.07 6.87
CA TYR A 288 -2.12 -8.79 5.75
C TYR A 288 -1.43 -8.15 4.56
N GLY A 289 -0.23 -7.62 4.77
CA GLY A 289 0.45 -6.94 3.69
C GLY A 289 -0.19 -5.58 3.37
N GLY A 290 -0.56 -4.83 4.40
CA GLY A 290 -1.00 -3.44 4.31
C GLY A 290 -2.50 -3.28 4.13
N TRP A 291 -2.91 -2.04 3.86
CA TRP A 291 -4.32 -1.62 3.85
C TRP A 291 -5.07 -2.11 2.60
N GLY A 292 -6.35 -2.44 2.72
CA GLY A 292 -7.24 -2.86 1.64
C GLY A 292 -7.75 -4.30 1.79
N TYR A 293 -8.30 -4.85 0.71
CA TYR A 293 -8.65 -6.27 0.61
C TYR A 293 -7.41 -7.10 0.26
N ARG A 294 -7.13 -8.13 1.06
CA ARG A 294 -5.89 -8.92 0.98
C ARG A 294 -6.18 -10.40 1.06
N VAL A 295 -5.50 -11.17 0.22
CA VAL A 295 -5.58 -12.63 0.15
C VAL A 295 -4.17 -13.20 0.27
N ARG A 296 -3.98 -14.12 1.21
CA ARG A 296 -2.77 -14.92 1.43
C ARG A 296 -3.16 -16.37 1.63
N ALA A 297 -2.17 -17.26 1.52
CA ALA A 297 -2.34 -18.67 1.87
C ALA A 297 -2.86 -18.78 3.32
N GLY A 298 -4.11 -19.20 3.47
CA GLY A 298 -4.76 -19.36 4.77
C GLY A 298 -5.31 -18.09 5.43
N ARG A 299 -5.03 -16.87 4.93
CA ARG A 299 -5.52 -15.63 5.56
C ARG A 299 -6.09 -14.66 4.52
N THR A 300 -7.30 -14.19 4.76
CA THR A 300 -7.97 -13.14 3.97
C THR A 300 -8.34 -11.99 4.88
N GLY A 301 -8.44 -10.77 4.37
CA GLY A 301 -8.93 -9.68 5.20
C GLY A 301 -9.22 -8.38 4.49
N VAL A 302 -10.07 -7.57 5.12
CA VAL A 302 -10.38 -6.18 4.75
C VAL A 302 -9.85 -5.28 5.86
N VAL A 303 -8.66 -4.71 5.66
CA VAL A 303 -7.92 -4.00 6.70
C VAL A 303 -7.80 -2.53 6.28
N LEU A 304 -8.54 -1.62 6.91
CA LEU A 304 -8.64 -0.22 6.48
C LEU A 304 -7.87 0.76 7.38
N HIS A 305 -7.67 0.43 8.64
CA HIS A 305 -6.95 1.22 9.64
C HIS A 305 -6.38 0.32 10.76
N ALA A 306 -5.38 0.79 11.49
CA ALA A 306 -4.87 0.05 12.65
C ALA A 306 -5.92 0.10 13.76
N GLY A 307 -5.96 -0.91 14.61
CA GLY A 307 -6.86 -1.01 15.74
C GLY A 307 -7.57 -2.36 15.78
N GLU A 308 -8.76 -2.35 16.36
CA GLU A 308 -9.54 -3.56 16.59
C GLU A 308 -10.03 -4.18 15.28
N ALA A 309 -9.92 -5.50 15.21
CA ALA A 309 -10.37 -6.31 14.08
C ALA A 309 -11.17 -7.51 14.57
N LEU A 310 -12.26 -7.77 13.86
CA LEU A 310 -12.99 -9.04 13.92
C LEU A 310 -12.19 -10.07 13.11
N VAL A 311 -11.71 -11.13 13.76
CA VAL A 311 -11.05 -12.27 13.12
C VAL A 311 -11.97 -13.48 13.17
N VAL A 312 -12.30 -14.01 12.00
CA VAL A 312 -13.16 -15.17 11.82
C VAL A 312 -12.32 -16.36 11.40
N ARG A 313 -12.27 -17.39 12.23
CA ARG A 313 -11.68 -18.68 11.88
C ARG A 313 -12.71 -19.50 11.11
N ARG A 314 -12.32 -19.96 9.93
CA ARG A 314 -13.15 -20.77 9.06
C ARG A 314 -12.87 -22.26 9.20
N THR A 315 -13.84 -23.08 8.85
CA THR A 315 -13.66 -24.52 8.63
C THR A 315 -12.55 -24.76 7.60
N GLY A 316 -11.58 -25.61 7.96
CA GLY A 316 -10.36 -25.84 7.15
C GLY A 316 -9.18 -24.91 7.46
N GLY A 317 -9.16 -24.25 8.63
CA GLY A 317 -7.97 -23.54 9.14
C GLY A 317 -7.68 -22.18 8.48
N ARG A 318 -8.60 -21.66 7.67
CA ARG A 318 -8.46 -20.34 7.02
C ARG A 318 -8.99 -19.24 7.93
N GLU A 319 -8.40 -18.06 7.89
CA GLU A 319 -8.86 -16.88 8.62
C GLU A 319 -9.41 -15.80 7.67
N PHE A 320 -10.42 -15.08 8.14
CA PHE A 320 -10.87 -13.82 7.55
C PHE A 320 -10.86 -12.72 8.61
N ALA A 321 -10.15 -11.62 8.39
CA ALA A 321 -10.12 -10.49 9.32
C ALA A 321 -10.69 -9.21 8.72
N VAL A 322 -11.39 -8.43 9.53
CA VAL A 322 -11.86 -7.09 9.14
C VAL A 322 -11.66 -6.09 10.26
N THR A 323 -10.96 -5.00 9.98
CA THR A 323 -10.80 -3.90 10.96
C THR A 323 -12.08 -3.11 11.02
N VAL A 324 -12.69 -3.04 12.19
CA VAL A 324 -13.99 -2.42 12.38
C VAL A 324 -14.10 -1.93 13.81
N PRO A 325 -14.73 -0.77 14.06
CA PRO A 325 -14.99 -0.36 15.43
C PRO A 325 -15.94 -1.37 16.09
N ASP A 326 -15.91 -1.49 17.42
CA ASP A 326 -16.83 -2.36 18.17
C ASP A 326 -16.76 -3.83 17.71
N ALA A 327 -15.53 -4.29 17.46
CA ALA A 327 -15.26 -5.67 17.06
C ALA A 327 -15.72 -6.67 18.14
N HIS A 328 -15.68 -6.27 19.42
CA HIS A 328 -16.14 -7.09 20.55
C HIS A 328 -17.61 -7.51 20.40
N THR A 329 -18.52 -6.56 20.13
CA THR A 329 -19.95 -6.87 19.93
C THR A 329 -20.17 -7.73 18.69
N ALA A 330 -19.42 -7.46 17.61
CA ALA A 330 -19.49 -8.25 16.39
C ALA A 330 -19.05 -9.71 16.61
N VAL A 331 -17.96 -9.93 17.35
CA VAL A 331 -17.46 -11.26 17.74
C VAL A 331 -18.48 -11.96 18.63
N ALA A 332 -18.99 -11.25 19.65
CA ALA A 332 -19.96 -11.80 20.59
C ALA A 332 -21.23 -12.30 19.91
N LEU A 333 -21.77 -11.50 18.98
CA LEU A 333 -22.91 -11.91 18.18
C LEU A 333 -22.57 -13.10 17.27
N LEU A 334 -21.41 -13.07 16.60
CA LEU A 334 -21.04 -14.11 15.64
C LEU A 334 -20.84 -15.48 16.32
N ASN A 335 -20.20 -15.51 17.49
CA ASN A 335 -20.02 -16.72 18.28
C ASN A 335 -21.38 -17.29 18.75
N THR A 336 -22.27 -16.45 19.28
CA THR A 336 -23.64 -16.89 19.65
C THR A 336 -24.39 -17.49 18.46
N LEU A 337 -24.28 -16.87 17.27
CA LEU A 337 -24.94 -17.38 16.06
C LEU A 337 -24.34 -18.71 15.58
N ALA A 338 -23.02 -18.90 15.72
CA ALA A 338 -22.34 -20.15 15.36
C ALA A 338 -22.69 -21.30 16.32
N GLU A 339 -22.79 -21.02 17.62
CA GLU A 339 -23.19 -21.97 18.67
C GLU A 339 -24.63 -22.45 18.50
N ARG A 340 -25.58 -21.55 18.23
CA ARG A 340 -26.97 -21.91 17.89
C ARG A 340 -27.10 -22.84 16.69
N ARG A 341 -26.07 -22.87 15.84
CA ARG A 341 -25.97 -23.77 14.68
C ARG A 341 -25.21 -25.06 14.97
N GLY A 342 -24.68 -25.26 16.17
CA GLY A 342 -23.98 -26.46 16.62
C GLY A 342 -22.52 -26.56 16.18
N LYS A 343 -21.78 -25.44 16.06
CA LYS A 343 -20.39 -25.44 15.54
C LYS A 343 -19.30 -24.96 16.50
N VAL A 344 -19.66 -24.29 17.60
CA VAL A 344 -18.75 -23.66 18.56
C VAL A 344 -19.21 -23.97 19.97
#